data_AF-A0A7X8AUZ4-F1
#
_entry.id   AF-A0A7X8AUZ4-F1
#
_cell.length_a   1.000
_cell.length_b   1.000
_cell.length_c   1.000
_cell.angle_alpha   90.00
_cell.angle_beta   90.00
_cell.angle_gamma   90.00
#
_symmetry.space_group_name_H-M   'P 1'
#
loop_
_entity.id
_entity.type
_entity.pdbx_description
1 polymer ?
#
loop_
_entity_poly.entity_id
_entity_poly.type
_entity_poly.pdbx_seq_one_letter_code
_entity_poly.pdbx_strand_id
1 'polypeptide(L)' 'MYTVLCDIKEPTKCIIKKLPEIGLLKSMGFREGTIITSMTRQPFGGPVVVRLGKRNVALSRDIAKKIQVKYVS' A
#
# COMPACT_ATOMS: atom_id res chain seq x y z
N MET A 1 -5.07 -14.88 2.81
CA MET A 1 -5.02 -14.59 1.36
C MET A 1 -4.11 -13.39 1.13
N TYR A 2 -3.13 -13.51 0.23
CA TYR A 2 -2.27 -12.39 -0.17
C TYR A 2 -2.86 -11.71 -1.41
N THR A 3 -2.65 -10.42 -1.56
CA THR A 3 -3.04 -9.65 -2.74
C THR A 3 -2.00 -8.57 -3.02
N VAL A 4 -2.10 -7.92 -4.17
CA VAL A 4 -1.32 -6.75 -4.52
C VAL A 4 -2.04 -5.51 -4.00
N LEU A 5 -1.31 -4.57 -3.40
CA LEU A 5 -1.88 -3.37 -2.78
C LEU A 5 -2.83 -2.61 -3.71
N CYS A 6 -2.47 -2.51 -4.98
CA CYS A 6 -3.30 -1.77 -5.91
C CYS A 6 -4.66 -2.44 -6.11
N ASP A 7 -4.79 -3.76 -6.06
CA ASP A 7 -6.04 -4.46 -6.42
C ASP A 7 -7.13 -4.41 -5.35
N ILE A 8 -6.83 -3.77 -4.22
CA ILE A 8 -7.81 -3.47 -3.18
C ILE A 8 -8.72 -2.33 -3.67
N LYS A 9 -10.02 -2.63 -3.78
CA LYS A 9 -11.03 -1.69 -4.30
C LYS A 9 -11.61 -0.78 -3.23
N GLU A 10 -11.72 -1.28 -2.00
CA GLU A 10 -12.37 -0.58 -0.89
C GLU A 10 -11.37 -0.24 0.21
N PRO A 11 -11.68 0.74 1.08
CA PRO A 11 -10.82 1.02 2.20
C PRO A 11 -10.66 -0.21 3.11
N THR A 12 -9.46 -0.75 3.23
CA THR A 12 -9.24 -1.99 3.99
C THR A 12 -7.89 -1.98 4.67
N LYS A 13 -7.85 -2.40 5.94
CA LYS A 13 -6.61 -2.58 6.68
C LYS A 13 -5.87 -3.80 6.14
N CYS A 14 -4.57 -3.65 5.94
CA CYS A 14 -3.69 -4.68 5.42
C CYS A 14 -2.32 -4.60 6.10
N ILE A 15 -1.63 -5.74 6.16
CA ILE A 15 -0.24 -5.83 6.57
C ILE A 15 0.66 -6.00 5.34
N ILE A 16 1.74 -5.23 5.27
CA ILE A 16 2.73 -5.35 4.19
C ILE A 16 3.50 -6.65 4.38
N LYS A 17 3.59 -7.44 3.32
CA LYS A 17 4.25 -8.74 3.31
C LYS A 17 5.48 -8.78 2.43
N LYS A 18 5.48 -8.01 1.34
CA LYS A 18 6.67 -7.81 0.51
C LYS A 18 6.69 -6.39 -0.01
N LEU A 19 7.85 -5.75 0.07
CA LEU A 19 8.09 -4.39 -0.40
C LEU A 19 9.14 -4.42 -1.52
N PRO A 20 9.03 -3.61 -2.60
CA PRO A 20 10.14 -3.43 -3.51
C PRO A 20 11.32 -2.73 -2.80
N GLU A 21 12.54 -3.06 -3.21
CA GLU A 21 13.76 -2.47 -2.64
C GLU A 21 13.97 -1.04 -3.12
N ILE A 22 13.29 -0.10 -2.46
CA ILE A 22 13.35 1.33 -2.76
C ILE A 22 13.63 2.06 -1.45
N GLY A 23 14.79 2.71 -1.35
CA GLY A 23 15.23 3.39 -0.13
C GLY A 23 14.21 4.40 0.40
N LEU A 24 13.57 5.15 -0.51
CA LEU A 24 12.54 6.12 -0.17
C LEU A 24 11.34 5.50 0.58
N LEU A 25 10.89 4.30 0.19
CA LEU A 25 9.78 3.64 0.88
C LEU A 25 10.12 3.34 2.34
N LYS A 26 11.33 2.82 2.60
CA LYS A 26 11.82 2.56 3.96
C LYS A 26 11.92 3.86 4.77
N SER A 27 12.45 4.93 4.19
CA SER A 27 12.55 6.26 4.82
C SER A 27 11.18 6.89 5.11
N MET A 28 10.17 6.61 4.28
CA MET A 28 8.79 7.05 4.50
C MET A 28 8.05 6.23 5.58
N GLY A 29 8.61 5.10 6.00
CA GLY A 29 8.07 4.22 7.04
C GLY A 29 7.36 2.97 6.52
N PHE A 30 7.45 2.68 5.22
CA PHE A 30 6.96 1.41 4.67
C PHE A 30 7.97 0.31 4.96
N ARG A 31 7.57 -0.68 5.74
CA ARG A 31 8.37 -1.86 6.07
C ARG A 31 7.48 -3.10 6.02
N GLU A 32 8.10 -4.25 5.81
CA GLU A 32 7.41 -5.52 5.97
C GLU A 32 6.93 -5.66 7.42
N GLY A 33 5.72 -6.17 7.60
CA GLY A 33 5.04 -6.22 8.89
C GLY A 33 4.28 -4.94 9.28
N THR A 34 4.46 -3.83 8.55
CA THR A 34 3.71 -2.60 8.84
C THR A 34 2.24 -2.72 8.44
N ILE A 35 1.34 -2.26 9.31
CA ILE A 35 -0.10 -2.13 9.02
C ILE A 35 -0.36 -0.81 8.31
N ILE A 36 -1.07 -0.88 7.20
CA ILE A 36 -1.57 0.25 6.42
C ILE A 36 -3.06 0.09 6.15
N THR A 37 -3.76 1.18 5.86
CA THR A 37 -5.12 1.13 5.33
C THR A 37 -5.07 1.55 3.87
N SER A 38 -5.46 0.67 2.95
CA SER A 38 -5.78 1.10 1.58
C SER A 38 -6.95 2.08 1.68
N MET A 39 -6.91 3.22 0.99
CA MET A 39 -8.01 4.20 1.06
C MET A 39 -8.77 4.23 -0.26
N THR A 40 -8.12 4.55 -1.37
CA THR A 40 -8.80 4.69 -2.67
C THR A 40 -7.79 4.57 -3.81
N ARG A 41 -8.21 3.97 -4.93
CA ARG A 41 -7.58 4.11 -6.25
C ARG A 41 -8.24 5.28 -6.97
N GLN A 42 -7.46 6.25 -7.45
CA GLN A 42 -8.00 7.24 -8.37
C GLN A 42 -8.35 6.59 -9.73
N PRO A 43 -9.41 7.06 -10.42
CA PRO A 43 -9.74 6.58 -11.77
C PRO A 43 -8.60 6.86 -12.76
N PHE A 44 -8.61 6.19 -13.91
CA PHE A 44 -7.65 6.40 -15.02
C PHE A 44 -6.17 6.15 -14.70
N GLY A 45 -5.86 5.12 -13.90
CA GLY A 45 -4.46 4.74 -13.66
C GLY A 45 -3.74 5.59 -12.61
N GLY A 46 -4.46 6.48 -11.93
CA GLY A 46 -3.93 7.32 -10.86
C GLY A 46 -3.34 6.55 -9.67
N PRO A 47 -2.64 7.27 -8.78
CA PRO A 47 -1.94 6.69 -7.63
C PRO A 47 -2.89 5.97 -6.67
N VAL A 48 -2.33 5.02 -5.93
CA VAL A 48 -3.00 4.36 -4.81
C VAL A 48 -2.71 5.16 -3.55
N VAL A 49 -3.75 5.66 -2.90
CA VAL A 49 -3.60 6.36 -1.61
C VAL A 49 -3.71 5.36 -0.49
N VAL A 50 -2.71 5.35 0.39
CA VAL A 50 -2.68 4.52 1.60
C VAL A 50 -2.53 5.40 2.84
N ARG A 51 -3.14 4.99 3.94
CA ARG A 51 -2.92 5.57 5.25
C ARG A 51 -1.86 4.76 6.00
N LEU A 52 -0.76 5.43 6.33
CA LEU A 52 0.35 4.91 7.13
C LEU A 52 0.38 5.67 8.47
N GLY A 53 -0.06 5.00 9.55
CA GLY A 53 -0.30 5.66 10.82
C GLY A 53 -1.37 6.76 10.68
N LYS A 54 -0.99 8.02 10.97
CA LYS A 54 -1.88 9.19 10.86
C LYS A 54 -1.75 9.95 9.52
N ARG A 55 -0.87 9.50 8.62
CA ARG A 55 -0.56 10.20 7.36
C ARG A 55 -1.14 9.47 6.16
N ASN A 56 -1.64 10.22 5.18
CA ASN A 56 -1.97 9.67 3.87
C ASN A 56 -0.75 9.81 2.95
N VAL A 57 -0.44 8.75 2.21
CA VAL A 57 0.67 8.71 1.26
C VAL A 57 0.12 8.24 -0.09
N ALA A 58 0.38 9.00 -1.14
CA ALA A 58 0.10 8.58 -2.51
C ALA A 58 1.28 7.76 -3.03
N LEU A 59 1.01 6.55 -3.50
CA LEU A 59 1.98 5.70 -4.18
C LEU A 59 1.60 5.65 -5.66
N SER A 60 2.57 5.85 -6.55
CA SER A 60 2.32 5.63 -7.98
C SER A 60 1.83 4.20 -8.20
N ARG A 61 1.01 4.01 -9.23
CA ARG A 61 0.41 2.70 -9.51
C ARG A 61 1.47 1.62 -9.76
N ASP A 62 2.60 1.99 -10.36
CA ASP A 62 3.71 1.06 -10.65
C ASP A 62 4.43 0.59 -9.39
N ILE A 63 4.52 1.45 -8.37
CA ILE A 63 5.07 1.08 -7.07
C ILE A 63 4.05 0.21 -6.32
N ALA A 64 2.77 0.60 -6.31
CA ALA A 64 1.72 -0.13 -5.63
C ALA A 64 1.51 -1.56 -6.18
N LYS A 65 1.72 -1.76 -7.49
CA LYS A 65 1.70 -3.09 -8.13
C LYS A 65 2.78 -4.05 -7.62
N LYS A 66 3.87 -3.51 -7.04
CA LYS A 66 5.00 -4.30 -6.53
C LYS A 66 4.91 -4.58 -5.04
N ILE A 67 3.90 -4.03 -4.35
CA ILE A 67 3.71 -4.21 -2.90
C ILE A 67 2.70 -5.33 -2.67
N GLN A 68 3.14 -6.41 -2.02
CA GLN A 68 2.26 -7.50 -1.60
C GLN A 68 1.77 -7.27 -0.18
N VAL A 69 0.48 -7.50 0.03
CA VAL A 69 -0.18 -7.30 1.31
C VAL A 69 -1.07 -8.47 1.66
N LYS A 70 -1.41 -8.59 2.95
CA LYS A 70 -2.41 -9.52 3.46
C LYS A 70 -3.48 -8.73 4.20
N TYR A 71 -4.75 -9.04 3.98
CA TYR A 71 -5.85 -8.46 4.75
C TYR A 71 -5.68 -8.76 6.24
N VAL A 72 -5.99 -7.78 7.08
CA VAL A 72 -6.13 -7.94 8.53
C VAL A 72 -7.60 -7.78 8.89
N SER A 73 -8.10 -8.70 9.72
CA SER A 73 -9.42 -8.62 10.35
C SER A 73 -9.47 -7.50 11.38
#